data_AF-A0A6J4XGB4-F1
#
_entry.id   AF-A0A6J4XGB4-F1
#
_cell.length_a   1.000
_cell.length_b   1.000
_cell.length_c   1.000
_cell.angle_alpha   90.00
_cell.angle_beta   90.00
_cell.angle_gamma   90.00
#
_symmetry.space_group_name_H-M   'P 1'
#
loop_
_entity.id
_entity.type
_entity.pdbx_description
1 polymer ?
#
loop_
_entity_poly.entity_id
_entity_poly.type
_entity_poly.pdbx_seq_one_letter_code
_entity_poly.pdbx_strand_id
1 'polypeptide(L)'
;MTSPPAISPRQIAFYDPERKGMFIHADQLAESPFKIGDRFSLRQGKRELFAMTIVKDDQGQIFYDKKGIFIERTRKIDILLGGIFDEYVFYIEPEIPATIKIKPLEIVNDTDQKWR
;
A
#
# COMPACT_ATOMS: atom_id res chain seq x y z
N MET A 1 9.56 -13.27 21.85
CA MET A 1 9.28 -13.42 20.41
C MET A 1 7.84 -13.00 20.20
N THR A 2 7.61 -11.76 19.78
CA THR A 2 6.27 -11.30 19.40
C THR A 2 5.98 -11.86 18.03
N SER A 3 4.94 -12.70 17.91
CA SER A 3 4.41 -13.13 16.62
C SER A 3 4.19 -11.89 15.73
N PRO A 4 4.48 -11.95 14.42
CA PRO A 4 4.07 -10.88 13.53
C PRO A 4 2.58 -10.63 13.76
N PRO A 5 2.13 -9.37 13.90
CA PRO A 5 0.71 -9.09 14.06
C PRO A 5 -0.03 -9.76 12.91
N ALA A 6 -1.04 -10.56 13.24
CA ALA A 6 -1.84 -11.26 12.25
C ALA A 6 -2.41 -10.21 11.27
N ILE A 7 -2.04 -10.33 10.00
CA ILE A 7 -2.47 -9.39 8.96
C ILE A 7 -3.98 -9.54 8.82
N SER A 8 -4.72 -8.47 9.07
CA SER A 8 -6.17 -8.49 8.91
C SER A 8 -6.51 -8.57 7.42
N PRO A 9 -7.52 -9.35 6.99
CA PRO A 9 -8.01 -9.32 5.61
C PRO A 9 -8.42 -7.92 5.15
N ARG A 10 -8.82 -7.04 6.09
CA ARG A 10 -9.13 -5.63 5.79
C ARG A 10 -7.92 -4.80 5.39
N GLN A 11 -6.70 -5.27 5.65
CA GLN A 11 -5.44 -4.62 5.30
C GLN A 11 -4.87 -5.13 3.97
N ILE A 12 -5.60 -5.97 3.24
CA ILE A 12 -5.17 -6.51 1.96
C ILE A 12 -5.87 -5.76 0.83
N ALA A 13 -5.07 -5.20 -0.07
CA ALA A 13 -5.49 -4.67 -1.36
C ALA A 13 -5.09 -5.64 -2.46
N PHE A 14 -5.99 -5.84 -3.42
CA PHE A 14 -5.77 -6.74 -4.54
C PHE A 14 -5.41 -5.95 -5.79
N TYR A 15 -4.56 -6.55 -6.62
CA TYR A 15 -4.37 -6.11 -7.98
C TYR A 15 -5.66 -6.34 -8.78
N ASP A 16 -6.15 -5.28 -9.40
CA ASP A 16 -7.24 -5.28 -10.37
C ASP A 16 -6.62 -5.32 -11.78
N PRO A 17 -6.67 -6.47 -12.47
CA PRO A 17 -6.08 -6.61 -13.81
C PRO A 17 -6.83 -5.81 -14.88
N GLU A 18 -8.13 -5.55 -14.69
CA GLU A 18 -8.93 -4.76 -15.64
C GLU A 18 -8.51 -3.29 -15.60
N ARG A 19 -8.33 -2.76 -14.38
CA ARG A 19 -7.88 -1.37 -14.16
C ARG A 19 -6.37 -1.22 -14.19
N LYS A 20 -5.63 -2.33 -14.21
CA LYS A 20 -4.17 -2.40 -14.15
C LYS A 20 -3.61 -1.64 -12.94
N GLY A 21 -4.17 -1.87 -11.76
CA GLY A 21 -3.75 -1.15 -10.56
C GLY A 21 -4.18 -1.83 -9.27
N MET A 22 -3.80 -1.24 -8.15
CA MET A 22 -4.24 -1.65 -6.82
C MET A 22 -5.35 -0.73 -6.35
N PHE A 23 -6.32 -1.29 -5.63
CA PHE A 23 -7.42 -0.52 -5.09
C PHE A 23 -7.58 -0.79 -3.59
N ILE A 24 -7.54 0.28 -2.79
CA ILE A 24 -7.84 0.25 -1.36
C ILE A 24 -9.24 0.85 -1.20
N HIS A 25 -10.22 0.03 -0.85
CA HIS A 25 -11.62 0.46 -0.75
C HIS A 25 -11.83 1.42 0.44
N ALA A 26 -12.78 2.34 0.33
CA ALA A 26 -13.09 3.33 1.38
C ALA A 26 -13.40 2.68 2.73
N ASP A 27 -14.07 1.53 2.75
CA ASP A 27 -14.36 0.77 3.98
C ASP A 27 -13.09 0.30 4.70
N GLN A 28 -12.01 0.06 3.94
CA GLN A 28 -10.69 -0.30 4.49
C GLN A 28 -9.95 0.92 5.05
N LEU A 29 -10.37 2.12 4.66
CA LEU A 29 -9.84 3.41 5.09
C LEU A 29 -10.71 4.09 6.16
N ALA A 30 -11.81 3.47 6.59
CA ALA A 30 -12.78 4.09 7.50
C ALA A 30 -12.18 4.50 8.86
N GLU A 31 -11.19 3.75 9.34
CA GLU A 31 -10.47 4.03 10.59
C GLU A 31 -9.20 4.88 10.37
N SER A 32 -8.92 5.28 9.13
CA SER A 32 -7.76 6.08 8.79
C SER A 32 -8.00 7.57 9.06
N PRO A 33 -6.94 8.37 9.29
CA PRO A 33 -7.05 9.83 9.40
C PRO A 33 -7.30 10.53 8.05
N PHE A 34 -7.43 9.78 6.95
CA PHE A 34 -7.60 10.32 5.61
C PHE A 34 -9.04 10.70 5.31
N LYS A 35 -9.21 11.70 4.47
CA LYS A 35 -10.53 12.18 4.04
C LYS A 35 -10.66 12.11 2.53
N ILE A 36 -11.89 11.91 2.05
CA ILE A 36 -12.22 12.08 0.63
C ILE A 36 -11.78 13.48 0.21
N GLY A 37 -11.03 13.57 -0.88
CA GLY A 37 -10.41 14.82 -1.33
C GLY A 37 -8.91 14.87 -1.10
N ASP A 38 -8.38 14.06 -0.18
CA ASP A 38 -6.95 14.02 0.11
C ASP A 38 -6.15 13.52 -1.10
N ARG A 39 -4.99 14.11 -1.29
CA ARG A 39 -4.02 13.76 -2.34
C ARG A 39 -2.74 13.24 -1.75
N PHE A 40 -2.03 12.43 -2.52
CA PHE A 40 -0.85 11.74 -2.07
C PHE A 40 0.23 11.60 -3.14
N SER A 41 1.46 11.48 -2.66
CA SER A 41 2.65 11.22 -3.46
C SER A 41 3.33 9.93 -3.03
N LEU A 42 4.04 9.31 -3.97
CA LEU A 42 4.79 8.08 -3.75
C LEU A 42 6.21 8.39 -3.28
N ARG A 43 6.60 7.76 -2.17
CA ARG A 43 7.99 7.68 -1.71
C ARG A 43 8.48 6.24 -1.78
N GLN A 44 9.68 6.08 -2.33
CA GLN A 44 10.39 4.80 -2.31
C GLN A 44 10.94 4.53 -0.91
N GLY A 45 10.77 3.30 -0.42
CA GLY A 45 11.46 2.85 0.78
C GLY A 45 12.97 2.80 0.53
N LYS A 46 13.75 3.69 1.16
CA LYS A 46 15.22 3.74 0.95
C LYS A 46 15.97 2.51 1.50
N ARG A 47 15.35 1.73 2.38
CA ARG A 47 15.99 0.63 3.13
C ARG A 47 15.22 -0.69 3.12
N GLU A 48 14.04 -0.73 2.50
CA GLU A 48 13.21 -1.93 2.45
C GLU A 48 12.93 -2.29 0.99
N LEU A 49 13.36 -3.48 0.58
CA LEU A 49 12.98 -4.08 -0.69
C LEU A 49 11.48 -4.38 -0.69
N PHE A 50 10.86 -4.32 -1.88
CA PHE A 50 9.44 -4.59 -2.08
C PHE A 50 8.51 -3.76 -1.18
N ALA A 51 8.84 -2.49 -0.99
CA ALA A 51 8.06 -1.58 -0.17
C ALA A 51 7.92 -0.20 -0.82
N MET A 52 6.71 0.35 -0.74
CA MET A 52 6.46 1.75 -1.05
C MET A 52 5.67 2.43 0.05
N THR A 53 5.80 3.76 0.13
CA THR A 53 5.04 4.57 1.06
C THR A 53 4.29 5.65 0.30
N ILE A 54 2.98 5.70 0.51
CA ILE A 54 2.12 6.80 0.10
C ILE A 54 2.12 7.82 1.24
N VAL A 55 2.40 9.08 0.92
CA VAL A 55 2.43 10.17 1.89
C VAL A 55 1.48 11.25 1.42
N LYS A 56 0.67 11.80 2.33
CA LYS A 56 -0.22 12.92 2.02
C LYS A 56 0.56 14.09 1.43
N ASP A 57 0.06 14.60 0.30
CA ASP A 57 0.66 15.65 -0.49
C ASP A 57 -0.45 16.32 -1.31
N ASP A 58 -0.73 17.60 -1.03
CA ASP A 58 -1.80 18.35 -1.68
C ASP A 58 -1.59 18.51 -3.20
N GLN A 59 -0.36 18.33 -3.70
CA GLN A 59 -0.02 18.34 -5.12
C GLN A 59 0.14 16.93 -5.71
N GLY A 60 -0.12 15.90 -4.91
CA GLY A 60 0.01 14.50 -5.29
C GLY A 60 -0.95 14.07 -6.39
N GLN A 61 -0.53 13.08 -7.18
CA GLN A 61 -1.33 12.51 -8.28
C GLN A 61 -2.30 11.42 -7.81
N ILE A 62 -2.02 10.78 -6.68
CA ILE A 62 -2.91 9.78 -6.10
C ILE A 62 -4.01 10.50 -5.33
N PHE A 63 -5.25 10.10 -5.54
CA PHE A 63 -6.43 10.78 -4.99
C PHE A 63 -7.31 9.81 -4.22
N TYR A 64 -7.74 10.21 -3.02
CA TYR A 64 -8.79 9.51 -2.29
C TYR A 64 -10.16 10.03 -2.76
N ASP A 65 -10.85 9.22 -3.58
CA ASP A 65 -12.19 9.49 -4.05
C ASP A 65 -13.28 8.86 -3.15
N LYS A 66 -14.54 8.88 -3.61
CA LYS A 66 -15.66 8.31 -2.85
C LYS A 66 -15.61 6.79 -2.68
N LYS A 67 -14.86 6.09 -3.55
CA LYS A 67 -14.73 4.63 -3.55
C LYS A 67 -13.49 4.17 -2.81
N GLY A 68 -12.44 5.00 -2.76
CA GLY A 68 -11.18 4.63 -2.11
C GLY A 68 -9.96 5.30 -2.74
N ILE A 69 -8.81 4.66 -2.55
CA ILE A 69 -7.55 5.06 -3.17
C ILE A 69 -7.22 4.07 -4.26
N PHE A 70 -7.05 4.57 -5.49
CA PHE A 70 -6.58 3.79 -6.61
C PHE A 70 -5.12 4.14 -6.92
N ILE A 71 -4.32 3.11 -7.17
CA ILE A 71 -2.91 3.24 -7.50
C ILE A 71 -2.67 2.47 -8.79
N GLU A 72 -2.46 3.19 -9.87
CA GLU A 72 -2.13 2.59 -11.16
C GLU A 72 -0.80 1.83 -11.08
N ARG A 73 -0.74 0.61 -11.61
CA ARG A 73 0.48 -0.19 -11.66
C ARG A 73 1.35 0.28 -12.82
N THR A 74 2.11 1.34 -12.56
CA THR A 74 3.13 1.82 -13.50
C THR A 74 4.39 0.96 -13.41
N ARG A 75 5.26 1.02 -14.43
CA ARG A 75 6.59 0.39 -14.40
C ARG A 75 7.40 0.77 -13.15
N LYS A 76 7.25 2.00 -12.67
CA LYS A 76 7.89 2.47 -11.44
C LYS A 76 7.38 1.68 -10.22
N ILE A 77 6.07 1.47 -10.12
CA ILE A 77 5.46 0.70 -9.03
C ILE A 77 5.83 -0.78 -9.12
N ASP A 78 5.87 -1.36 -10.33
CA ASP A 78 6.32 -2.75 -10.52
C ASP A 78 7.76 -2.98 -10.05
N ILE A 79 8.65 -2.01 -10.30
CA ILE A 79 10.03 -2.08 -9.80
C ILE A 79 10.05 -1.99 -8.27
N LEU A 80 9.17 -1.19 -7.67
CA LEU A 80 9.15 -0.97 -6.22
C LEU A 80 8.51 -2.10 -5.43
N LEU A 81 7.45 -2.71 -5.96
CA LEU A 81 6.69 -3.74 -5.27
C LEU A 81 6.92 -5.15 -5.82
N GLY A 82 7.63 -5.32 -6.94
CA GLY A 82 7.70 -6.59 -7.63
C GLY A 82 6.43 -6.82 -8.44
N GLY A 83 6.51 -6.55 -9.75
CA GLY A 83 5.40 -6.68 -10.70
C GLY A 83 4.87 -8.10 -10.93
N ILE A 84 5.22 -9.06 -10.06
CA ILE A 84 4.75 -10.45 -10.09
C ILE A 84 3.69 -10.74 -9.04
N PHE A 85 3.52 -9.86 -8.05
CA PHE A 85 2.57 -10.09 -6.95
C PHE A 85 1.20 -9.50 -7.25
N ASP A 86 0.16 -10.16 -6.75
CA ASP A 86 -1.24 -9.73 -6.92
C ASP A 86 -1.90 -9.27 -5.60
N GLU A 87 -1.32 -9.63 -4.46
CA GLU A 87 -1.85 -9.31 -3.13
C GLU A 87 -0.88 -8.40 -2.39
N TYR A 88 -1.40 -7.30 -1.87
CA TYR A 88 -0.60 -6.27 -1.23
C TYR A 88 -1.19 -5.93 0.13
N VAL A 89 -0.35 -5.97 1.16
CA VAL A 89 -0.71 -5.51 2.49
C VAL A 89 -0.40 -4.04 2.58
N PHE A 90 -1.35 -3.28 3.09
CA PHE A 90 -1.15 -1.89 3.43
C PHE A 90 -1.23 -1.65 4.94
N TYR A 91 -0.38 -0.76 5.43
CA TYR A 91 -0.30 -0.36 6.82
C TYR A 91 -0.52 1.14 6.93
N ILE A 92 -1.51 1.54 7.73
CA ILE A 92 -1.63 2.93 8.17
C ILE A 92 -0.71 3.06 9.37
N GLU A 93 0.39 3.79 9.22
CA GLU A 93 1.36 3.94 10.31
C GLU A 93 0.84 5.01 11.29
N PRO A 94 0.52 4.65 12.55
CA PRO A 94 0.06 5.65 13.53
C PRO A 94 1.18 6.61 13.94
N GLU A 95 2.44 6.17 13.84
CA GLU A 95 3.63 6.94 14.24
C GLU A 95 4.05 7.97 13.18
N ILE A 96 3.72 7.74 11.91
CA ILE A 96 4.01 8.67 10.81
C ILE A 96 2.68 9.20 10.27
N PRO A 97 2.25 10.40 10.70
CA PRO A 97 0.96 10.95 10.33
C PRO A 97 0.76 10.95 8.82
N ALA A 98 -0.44 10.57 8.41
CA ALA A 98 -0.90 10.63 7.04
C ALA A 98 -0.03 9.84 6.03
N THR A 99 0.37 8.62 6.43
CA THR A 99 1.09 7.69 5.55
C THR A 99 0.42 6.32 5.44
N ILE A 100 0.56 5.71 4.27
CA ILE A 100 0.20 4.32 4.00
C ILE A 100 1.44 3.63 3.46
N LYS A 101 1.91 2.59 4.14
CA LYS A 101 2.97 1.72 3.62
C LYS A 101 2.34 0.53 2.91
N ILE A 102 2.88 0.13 1.76
CA ILE A 102 2.41 -0.99 0.97
C ILE A 102 3.55 -1.97 0.75
N LYS A 103 3.26 -3.26 0.89
CA LYS A 103 4.16 -4.39 0.63
C LYS A 103 3.40 -5.55 -0.01
N PRO A 104 4.04 -6.40 -0.83
CA PRO A 104 3.42 -7.66 -1.26
C PRO A 104 3.16 -8.56 -0.06
N LEU A 105 1.98 -9.21 -0.03
CA LEU A 105 1.61 -10.13 1.05
C LEU A 105 2.60 -11.29 1.17
N GLU A 106 3.04 -11.85 0.03
CA GLU A 106 4.04 -12.92 0.01
C GLU A 106 5.36 -12.54 0.69
N ILE A 107 5.83 -11.30 0.49
CA ILE A 107 7.07 -10.81 1.12
C ILE A 107 6.87 -10.60 2.62
N VAL A 108 5.68 -10.21 3.06
CA VAL A 108 5.38 -10.07 4.50
C VAL A 108 5.31 -11.45 5.17
N ASN A 109 4.77 -12.45 4.47
CA ASN A 109 4.65 -13.83 4.96
C ASN A 109 5.95 -14.63 4.83
N ASP A 110 6.95 -14.15 4.07
CA ASP A 110 8.26 -14.77 3.94
C ASP A 110 9.11 -14.57 5.21
N THR A 111 8.74 -15.30 6.27
CA THR A 111 9.50 -15.35 7.52
C THR A 111 10.89 -16.00 7.36
N ASP A 112 11.08 -16.75 6.27
CA ASP A 112 12.31 -17.48 5.97
C ASP A 112 13.32 -16.67 5.13
N GLN A 113 13.00 -15.41 4.79
CA GLN A 113 13.88 -14.50 4.06
C GLN A 113 14.35 -15.01 2.68
N LYS A 114 13.56 -15.85 2.00
CA LYS A 114 13.87 -16.34 0.64
C LYS A 114 14.09 -15.19 -0.36
N TRP A 115 13.51 -14.03 -0.10
CA TRP A 115 13.55 -12.86 -0.98
C TRP A 115 14.46 -11.72 -0.50
N ARG A 116 15.27 -11.92 0.56
CA ARG A 116 16.25 -10.92 1.04
C ARG A 116 17.61 -11.01 0.36
#